data_AF-A0A5N6TX17-F1
#
_entry.id   AF-A0A5N6TX17-F1
#
_cell.length_a   1.000
_cell.length_b   1.000
_cell.length_c   1.000
_cell.angle_alpha   90.00
_cell.angle_beta   90.00
_cell.angle_gamma   90.00
#
_symmetry.space_group_name_H-M   'P 1'
#
loop_
_entity.id
_entity.type
_entity.pdbx_description
1 polymer ?
#
loop_
_entity_poly.entity_id
_entity_poly.type
_entity_poly.pdbx_seq_one_letter_code
_entity_poly.pdbx_strand_id
1 'polypeptide(L)'
;METKALAKRMVLPDDNLGEFHEEGMPKRTKPILFKKSYKRATDTSAAIMHEFSRARPDEFSTGVEGLHGCTTMYIISRKAVYITHWWENVAFDADMLELTVFDLLRNGGKYYHKLDASIIEDDYIHAYMIHPTQAFRQLKDPSQSDYTDQWNQIRTVVGELVPKLQDQSRWTDVPYIRVPVDKDLDEENMVRGKNLFKYNRAQSIGGGQTQQWAMMYHEPPALLPARGFKLNKFSPTSITQYQGELSQLSCTIAPEYNSFIRAFHSACSASDLLKVQETLGCQRLLKIADLSMGLALATHRAHTDLVDVLFDTDARVAQMANNYLPGDCKIQQDPRISIH
;
A
#
# COMPACT_ATOMS: atom_id res chain seq x y z
N MET A 1 -32.82 -0.90 17.48
CA MET A 1 -32.04 0.25 16.97
C MET A 1 -30.67 0.19 17.63
N GLU A 2 -29.74 -0.56 17.03
CA GLU A 2 -28.32 -0.37 17.36
C GLU A 2 -27.98 1.08 16.99
N THR A 3 -27.44 1.81 17.94
CA THR A 3 -26.94 3.14 17.68
C THR A 3 -25.92 3.03 16.54
N LYS A 4 -26.02 3.91 15.55
CA LYS A 4 -24.94 4.28 14.61
C LYS A 4 -23.73 4.85 15.38
N ALA A 5 -23.34 4.24 16.51
CA ALA A 5 -22.02 4.42 17.04
C ALA A 5 -21.12 3.92 15.92
N LEU A 6 -20.53 4.87 15.19
CA LEU A 6 -19.16 4.97 14.70
C LEU A 6 -18.21 3.82 15.11
N ALA A 7 -18.65 2.55 15.04
CA ALA A 7 -17.82 1.41 14.77
C ALA A 7 -17.43 1.60 13.32
N LYS A 8 -16.46 2.51 13.14
CA LYS A 8 -15.92 3.03 11.91
C LYS A 8 -15.36 1.85 11.15
N ARG A 9 -16.20 1.31 10.27
CA ARG A 9 -15.89 0.14 9.47
C ARG A 9 -14.54 0.37 8.80
N MET A 10 -13.65 -0.58 9.01
CA MET A 10 -12.52 -0.88 8.15
C MET A 10 -13.02 -1.41 6.79
N VAL A 11 -14.19 -0.95 6.34
CA VAL A 11 -14.88 -1.37 5.13
C VAL A 11 -15.12 -0.09 4.36
N LEU A 12 -14.84 -0.15 3.06
CA LEU A 12 -15.13 0.92 2.14
C LEU A 12 -16.65 1.22 2.14
N PRO A 13 -17.06 2.48 1.92
CA PRO A 13 -18.47 2.81 1.77
C PRO A 13 -18.98 2.27 0.44
N ASP A 14 -20.22 1.80 0.43
CA ASP A 14 -20.86 1.29 -0.78
C ASP A 14 -21.11 2.39 -1.83
N ASP A 15 -21.38 3.64 -1.40
CA ASP A 15 -21.92 4.66 -2.32
C ASP A 15 -21.13 5.99 -2.38
N ASN A 16 -20.37 6.37 -1.35
CA ASN A 16 -19.73 7.69 -1.29
C ASN A 16 -18.36 7.68 -0.58
N LEU A 17 -17.28 7.57 -1.37
CA LEU A 17 -15.92 7.63 -0.84
C LEU A 17 -15.54 9.00 -0.28
N GLY A 18 -16.09 10.10 -0.81
CA GLY A 18 -15.76 11.43 -0.33
C GLY A 18 -16.34 11.71 1.06
N GLU A 19 -17.59 11.34 1.29
CA GLU A 19 -18.22 11.38 2.63
C GLU A 19 -17.44 10.52 3.64
N PHE A 20 -16.95 9.35 3.21
CA PHE A 20 -16.11 8.52 4.08
C PHE A 20 -14.76 9.12 4.43
N HIS A 21 -14.13 9.81 3.49
CA HIS A 21 -12.94 10.59 3.81
C HIS A 21 -13.27 11.72 4.79
N GLU A 22 -14.38 12.43 4.57
CA GLU A 22 -14.82 13.52 5.46
C GLU A 22 -15.13 13.03 6.89
N GLU A 23 -15.90 11.96 7.03
CA GLU A 23 -16.22 11.35 8.33
C GLU A 23 -15.00 10.68 8.97
N GLY A 24 -14.13 10.11 8.14
CA GLY A 24 -12.94 9.38 8.55
C GLY A 24 -11.79 10.29 8.96
N MET A 25 -11.67 11.49 8.39
CA MET A 25 -10.58 12.39 8.74
C MET A 25 -10.74 12.94 10.16
N PRO A 26 -9.62 13.10 10.90
CA PRO A 26 -9.69 13.69 12.23
C PRO A 26 -10.14 15.15 12.13
N LYS A 27 -11.18 15.53 12.90
CA LYS A 27 -11.68 16.93 12.98
C LYS A 27 -10.63 17.95 13.45
N ARG A 28 -9.52 17.49 14.01
CA ARG A 28 -8.36 18.32 14.35
C ARG A 28 -7.31 18.13 13.27
N THR A 29 -7.40 18.92 12.22
CA THR A 29 -6.36 19.03 11.21
C THR A 29 -5.30 20.02 11.69
N LYS A 30 -4.02 19.69 11.49
CA LYS A 30 -2.94 20.68 11.58
C LYS A 30 -2.75 21.21 10.16
N PRO A 31 -3.14 22.47 9.87
CA PRO A 31 -2.98 23.00 8.53
C PRO A 31 -1.49 23.02 8.19
N ILE A 32 -1.15 22.47 7.03
CA ILE A 32 0.17 22.65 6.46
C ILE A 32 0.25 24.11 5.99
N LEU A 33 1.27 24.85 6.44
CA LEU A 33 1.40 26.28 6.12
C LEU A 33 1.69 26.46 4.61
N PHE A 34 0.86 27.26 3.94
CA PHE A 34 1.04 27.60 2.52
C PHE A 34 2.21 28.56 2.30
N LYS A 35 2.66 28.65 1.04
CA LYS A 35 3.86 29.40 0.62
C LYS A 35 3.97 30.85 1.11
N LYS A 36 2.84 31.53 1.28
CA LYS A 36 2.80 32.94 1.74
C LYS A 36 2.82 33.07 3.27
N SER A 37 2.87 31.96 4.01
CA SER A 37 2.66 31.93 5.46
C SER A 37 3.77 31.22 6.24
N TYR A 38 4.65 30.45 5.60
CA TYR A 38 5.79 29.85 6.29
C TYR A 38 6.88 30.89 6.61
N LYS A 39 7.44 30.81 7.82
CA LYS A 39 8.55 31.68 8.24
C LYS A 39 9.90 31.04 7.95
N ARG A 40 9.95 29.71 7.88
CA ARG A 40 11.16 28.91 7.64
C ARG A 40 10.83 27.79 6.66
N ALA A 41 11.83 27.34 5.92
CA ALA A 41 11.68 26.21 5.01
C ALA A 41 11.25 24.92 5.72
N THR A 42 11.69 24.71 6.97
CA THR A 42 11.24 23.57 7.79
C THR A 42 9.73 23.55 8.03
N ASP A 43 9.03 24.68 7.84
CA ASP A 43 7.58 24.75 7.98
C ASP A 43 6.86 24.24 6.71
N THR A 44 7.58 23.94 5.62
CA THR A 44 7.05 23.33 4.37
C THR A 44 7.03 21.81 4.40
N SER A 45 7.32 21.23 5.55
CA SER A 45 7.27 19.80 5.75
C SER A 45 6.53 19.51 7.05
N ALA A 46 5.86 18.36 7.10
CA ALA A 46 5.15 17.94 8.29
C ALA A 46 5.33 16.46 8.48
N ALA A 47 5.54 16.02 9.72
CA ALA A 47 5.61 14.61 10.06
C ALA A 47 4.89 14.30 11.37
N ILE A 48 4.16 13.19 11.38
CA ILE A 48 3.48 12.63 12.55
C ILE A 48 3.85 11.17 12.72
N MET A 49 3.83 10.73 13.98
CA MET A 49 4.07 9.36 14.34
C MET A 49 3.04 8.93 15.37
N HIS A 50 2.39 7.79 15.14
CA HIS A 50 1.39 7.23 16.04
C HIS A 50 1.77 5.80 16.40
N GLU A 51 2.19 5.60 17.66
CA GLU A 51 2.37 4.26 18.23
C GLU A 51 1.02 3.68 18.65
N PHE A 52 0.69 2.49 18.15
CA PHE A 52 -0.62 1.87 18.34
C PHE A 52 -0.85 1.45 19.79
N SER A 53 0.21 1.08 20.53
CA SER A 53 0.14 0.70 21.94
C SER A 53 -0.32 1.85 22.85
N ARG A 54 -0.12 3.10 22.41
CA ARG A 54 -0.44 4.32 23.18
C ARG A 54 -1.74 5.00 22.73
N ALA A 55 -2.38 4.51 21.67
CA ALA A 55 -3.64 5.06 21.20
C ALA A 55 -4.74 4.81 22.25
N ARG A 56 -5.36 5.89 22.73
CA ARG A 56 -6.40 5.86 23.79
C ARG A 56 -7.85 5.87 23.28
N PRO A 57 -8.07 5.80 21.97
CA PRO A 57 -9.17 4.99 21.46
C PRO A 57 -8.61 3.73 20.79
N ASP A 58 -9.33 2.61 20.94
CA ASP A 58 -9.03 1.34 20.24
C ASP A 58 -9.07 1.50 18.71
N GLU A 59 -9.65 2.60 18.23
CA GLU A 59 -9.67 3.01 16.83
C GLU A 59 -9.17 4.45 16.65
N PHE A 60 -8.39 4.70 15.61
CA PHE A 60 -8.11 6.06 15.19
C PHE A 60 -7.94 6.16 13.68
N SER A 61 -8.02 7.40 13.21
CA SER A 61 -7.79 7.74 11.81
C SER A 61 -6.92 8.98 11.72
N THR A 62 -6.13 9.04 10.66
CA THR A 62 -5.27 10.18 10.33
C THR A 62 -5.03 10.17 8.83
N GLY A 63 -4.52 11.24 8.26
CA GLY A 63 -4.37 11.31 6.82
C GLY A 63 -3.78 12.62 6.35
N VAL A 64 -3.74 12.77 5.03
CA VAL A 64 -3.40 14.02 4.37
C VAL A 64 -4.55 14.37 3.44
N GLU A 65 -4.93 15.64 3.42
CA GLU A 65 -5.87 16.22 2.48
C GLU A 65 -5.21 17.41 1.78
N GLY A 66 -5.74 17.81 0.62
CA GLY A 66 -5.19 18.93 -0.13
C GLY A 66 -3.84 18.60 -0.79
N LEU A 67 -3.67 17.41 -1.37
CA LEU A 67 -2.44 17.10 -2.11
C LEU A 67 -2.37 17.85 -3.45
N HIS A 68 -1.84 19.09 -3.41
CA HIS A 68 -1.66 19.98 -4.57
C HIS A 68 -0.38 19.67 -5.38
N GLY A 69 0.02 18.40 -5.51
CA GLY A 69 1.32 18.03 -6.07
C GLY A 69 2.42 17.92 -5.02
N CYS A 70 2.04 17.53 -3.81
CA CYS A 70 2.97 17.21 -2.73
C CYS A 70 3.37 15.74 -2.80
N THR A 71 4.59 15.42 -2.36
CA THR A 71 4.98 14.03 -2.08
C THR A 71 4.68 13.74 -0.61
N THR A 72 4.04 12.61 -0.33
CA THR A 72 3.76 12.10 1.02
C THR A 72 4.36 10.72 1.16
N MET A 73 4.87 10.39 2.34
CA MET A 73 5.36 9.04 2.64
C MET A 73 4.65 8.49 3.87
N TYR A 74 4.17 7.26 3.75
CA TYR A 74 3.64 6.48 4.86
C TYR A 74 4.62 5.35 5.14
N ILE A 75 4.98 5.15 6.40
CA ILE A 75 5.63 3.94 6.87
C ILE A 75 4.65 3.30 7.84
N ILE A 76 4.28 2.05 7.59
CA ILE A 76 3.26 1.32 8.35
C ILE A 76 3.87 0.01 8.80
N SER A 77 3.71 -0.30 10.09
CA SER A 77 4.04 -1.59 10.69
C SER A 77 2.91 -2.04 11.61
N ARG A 78 3.08 -3.17 12.33
CA ARG A 78 2.11 -3.57 13.35
C ARG A 78 2.23 -2.79 14.65
N LYS A 79 3.29 -1.96 14.79
CA LYS A 79 3.58 -1.19 16.02
C LYS A 79 3.16 0.27 15.90
N ALA A 80 3.32 0.87 14.72
CA ALA A 80 3.08 2.29 14.53
C ALA A 80 2.82 2.64 13.06
N VAL A 81 2.35 3.87 12.86
CA VAL A 81 2.37 4.54 11.55
C VAL A 81 3.18 5.84 11.65
N TYR A 82 4.01 6.09 10.66
CA TYR A 82 4.70 7.36 10.45
C TYR A 82 4.23 7.95 9.13
N ILE A 83 3.82 9.22 9.14
CA ILE A 83 3.32 9.92 7.96
C ILE A 83 4.08 11.22 7.84
N THR A 84 4.66 11.47 6.68
CA THR A 84 5.34 12.73 6.39
C THR A 84 4.92 13.28 5.04
N HIS A 85 4.95 14.59 4.92
CA HIS A 85 4.51 15.34 3.76
C HIS A 85 5.55 16.39 3.39
N TRP A 86 5.79 16.58 2.09
CA TRP A 86 6.71 17.55 1.52
C TRP A 86 6.11 18.28 0.32
N TRP A 87 6.22 19.60 0.31
CA TRP A 87 5.94 20.42 -0.87
C TRP A 87 7.09 20.28 -1.88
N GLU A 88 6.89 19.58 -3.01
CA GLU A 88 7.97 19.29 -3.96
C GLU A 88 8.70 20.53 -4.48
N ASN A 89 7.96 21.62 -4.70
CA ASN A 89 8.49 22.88 -5.22
C ASN A 89 9.40 23.64 -4.26
N VAL A 90 9.46 23.24 -2.98
CA VAL A 90 10.36 23.78 -1.98
C VAL A 90 11.33 22.70 -1.52
N ALA A 91 10.80 21.53 -1.16
CA ALA A 91 11.56 20.49 -0.51
C ALA A 91 12.55 19.78 -1.43
N PHE A 92 12.27 19.70 -2.73
CA PHE A 92 13.11 18.96 -3.68
C PHE A 92 14.05 19.86 -4.49
N ASP A 93 14.16 21.13 -4.08
CA ASP A 93 15.30 21.95 -4.47
C ASP A 93 16.58 21.38 -3.83
N ALA A 94 17.68 21.36 -4.58
CA ALA A 94 18.92 20.70 -4.16
C ALA A 94 19.45 21.25 -2.83
N ASP A 95 19.31 22.56 -2.60
CA ASP A 95 19.78 23.21 -1.38
C ASP A 95 18.84 22.99 -0.18
N MET A 96 17.62 22.54 -0.45
CA MET A 96 16.54 22.45 0.53
C MET A 96 16.22 21.01 0.96
N LEU A 97 16.62 20.01 0.17
CA LEU A 97 16.33 18.60 0.42
C LEU A 97 16.84 18.14 1.79
N GLU A 98 18.08 18.49 2.13
CA GLU A 98 18.68 18.18 3.43
C GLU A 98 17.84 18.77 4.57
N LEU A 99 17.56 20.07 4.53
CA LEU A 99 16.90 20.81 5.62
C LEU A 99 15.42 20.48 5.79
N THR A 100 14.71 20.23 4.68
CA THR A 100 13.25 20.08 4.69
C THR A 100 12.81 18.62 4.74
N VAL A 101 13.66 17.69 4.28
CA VAL A 101 13.34 16.27 4.22
C VAL A 101 14.21 15.48 5.20
N PHE A 102 15.53 15.50 5.02
CA PHE A 102 16.40 14.61 5.79
C PHE A 102 16.54 15.01 7.26
N ASP A 103 16.67 16.30 7.54
CA ASP A 103 16.67 16.81 8.92
C ASP A 103 15.35 16.53 9.64
N LEU A 104 14.21 16.65 8.94
CA LEU A 104 12.91 16.30 9.52
C LEU A 104 12.85 14.79 9.85
N LEU A 105 13.35 13.92 8.96
CA LEU A 105 13.38 12.49 9.19
C LEU A 105 14.28 12.12 10.39
N ARG A 106 15.49 12.69 10.47
CA ARG A 106 16.49 12.36 11.51
C ARG A 106 16.17 12.98 12.86
N ASN A 107 15.81 14.26 12.85
CA ASN A 107 15.75 15.11 14.04
C ASN A 107 14.33 15.54 14.39
N GLY A 108 13.37 15.39 13.47
CA GLY A 108 12.03 15.91 13.64
C GLY A 108 12.03 17.43 13.56
N GLY A 109 10.99 18.05 14.11
CA GLY A 109 10.89 19.49 14.25
C GLY A 109 10.25 19.86 15.58
N LYS A 110 10.13 21.16 15.85
CA LYS A 110 9.46 21.66 17.08
C LYS A 110 8.06 21.04 17.29
N TYR A 111 7.37 20.73 16.20
CA TYR A 111 6.00 20.22 16.21
C TYR A 111 5.83 18.87 15.50
N TYR A 112 6.92 18.31 14.98
CA TYR A 112 6.91 17.16 14.08
C TYR A 112 7.81 16.06 14.62
N HIS A 113 7.38 14.82 14.43
CA HIS A 113 8.12 13.66 14.92
C HIS A 113 9.25 13.31 13.96
N LYS A 114 10.41 12.95 14.52
CA LYS A 114 11.44 12.22 13.77
C LYS A 114 10.95 10.81 13.45
N LEU A 115 11.56 10.18 12.46
CA LEU A 115 11.39 8.76 12.20
C LEU A 115 12.17 7.96 13.26
N ASP A 116 11.48 7.13 14.04
CA ASP A 116 12.07 6.36 15.12
C ASP A 116 11.91 4.85 14.90
N ALA A 117 12.99 4.20 14.46
CA ALA A 117 13.03 2.76 14.20
C ALA A 117 12.65 1.92 15.43
N SER A 118 13.04 2.35 16.65
CA SER A 118 12.73 1.58 17.86
C SER A 118 11.22 1.42 18.09
N ILE A 119 10.44 2.40 17.61
CA ILE A 119 8.99 2.40 17.72
C ILE A 119 8.36 1.72 16.50
N ILE A 120 8.78 2.04 15.28
CA ILE A 120 8.07 1.59 14.07
C ILE A 120 8.56 0.26 13.50
N GLU A 121 9.82 -0.10 13.65
CA GLU A 121 10.39 -1.25 12.94
C GLU A 121 9.84 -2.59 13.47
N ASP A 122 9.40 -3.45 12.55
CA ASP A 122 9.03 -4.86 12.75
C ASP A 122 9.24 -5.66 11.45
N ASP A 123 8.93 -6.96 11.43
CA ASP A 123 9.10 -7.82 10.23
C ASP A 123 8.13 -7.52 9.07
N TYR A 124 7.05 -6.79 9.34
CA TYR A 124 5.94 -6.54 8.40
C TYR A 124 5.89 -5.07 7.97
N ILE A 125 6.94 -4.31 8.27
CA ILE A 125 7.04 -2.91 7.92
C ILE A 125 7.08 -2.71 6.41
N HIS A 126 6.26 -1.78 5.94
CA HIS A 126 6.18 -1.34 4.55
C HIS A 126 6.17 0.18 4.47
N ALA A 127 6.74 0.70 3.39
CA ALA A 127 6.78 2.11 3.08
C ALA A 127 6.05 2.39 1.76
N TYR A 128 5.28 3.48 1.73
CA TYR A 128 4.50 3.90 0.59
C TYR A 128 4.93 5.32 0.23
N MET A 129 5.48 5.49 -0.97
CA MET A 129 5.83 6.79 -1.53
C MET A 129 4.68 7.26 -2.40
N ILE A 130 3.90 8.22 -1.90
CA ILE A 130 2.72 8.75 -2.59
C ILE A 130 3.10 10.07 -3.25
N HIS A 131 3.12 10.11 -4.58
CA HIS A 131 3.67 11.24 -5.33
C HIS A 131 2.80 11.56 -6.56
N PRO A 132 2.82 12.80 -7.05
CA PRO A 132 2.07 13.14 -8.26
C PRO A 132 2.63 12.40 -9.48
N THR A 133 1.75 12.04 -10.42
CA THR A 133 2.14 11.47 -11.74
C THR A 133 2.95 12.46 -12.58
N GLN A 134 2.78 13.76 -12.31
CA GLN A 134 3.51 14.83 -12.95
C GLN A 134 4.18 15.68 -11.85
N ALA A 135 5.51 15.66 -11.82
CA ALA A 135 6.31 16.41 -10.87
C ALA A 135 6.06 17.92 -11.01
N PHE A 136 6.18 18.67 -9.91
CA PHE A 136 5.98 20.13 -9.96
C PHE A 136 6.78 20.86 -11.05
N ARG A 137 8.07 20.51 -11.26
CA ARG A 137 8.90 21.15 -12.29
C ARG A 137 8.42 20.87 -13.73
N GLN A 138 7.76 19.74 -13.94
CA GLN A 138 7.17 19.36 -15.23
C GLN A 138 5.90 20.15 -15.57
N LEU A 139 5.33 20.89 -14.61
CA LEU A 139 4.19 21.78 -14.86
C LEU A 139 4.57 22.98 -15.72
N LYS A 140 5.82 23.45 -15.61
CA LYS A 140 6.33 24.57 -16.41
C LYS A 140 7.04 24.10 -17.68
N ASP A 141 7.78 23.00 -17.56
CA ASP A 141 8.56 22.43 -18.64
C ASP A 141 8.44 20.90 -18.60
N PRO A 142 7.54 20.31 -19.41
CA PRO A 142 7.32 18.86 -19.44
C PRO A 142 8.56 18.03 -19.81
N SER A 143 9.62 18.65 -20.33
CA SER A 143 10.88 17.95 -20.66
C SER A 143 11.81 17.76 -19.45
N GLN A 144 11.54 18.44 -18.34
CA GLN A 144 12.27 18.23 -17.09
C GLN A 144 12.07 16.80 -16.59
N SER A 145 13.11 16.23 -15.97
CA SER A 145 12.99 14.95 -15.27
C SER A 145 11.97 15.05 -14.11
N ASP A 146 11.51 13.92 -13.61
CA ASP A 146 10.69 13.86 -12.39
C ASP A 146 11.58 13.88 -11.14
N TYR A 147 11.04 13.66 -9.94
CA TYR A 147 11.84 13.66 -8.71
C TYR A 147 12.39 12.30 -8.31
N THR A 148 12.61 11.38 -9.27
CA THR A 148 13.10 10.02 -8.99
C THR A 148 14.41 10.01 -8.20
N ASP A 149 15.36 10.89 -8.51
CA ASP A 149 16.63 10.97 -7.79
C ASP A 149 16.43 11.37 -6.32
N GLN A 150 15.53 12.33 -6.05
CA GLN A 150 15.20 12.76 -4.69
C GLN A 150 14.44 11.66 -3.94
N TRP A 151 13.49 10.99 -4.59
CA TRP A 151 12.78 9.85 -3.98
C TRP A 151 13.74 8.72 -3.62
N ASN A 152 14.73 8.43 -4.46
CA ASN A 152 15.76 7.43 -4.16
C ASN A 152 16.65 7.84 -2.99
N GLN A 153 17.05 9.12 -2.91
CA GLN A 153 17.80 9.61 -1.74
C GLN A 153 16.97 9.51 -0.45
N ILE A 154 15.67 9.79 -0.51
CA ILE A 154 14.76 9.59 0.63
C ILE A 154 14.73 8.12 1.04
N ARG A 155 14.60 7.19 0.08
CA ARG A 155 14.65 5.74 0.37
C ARG A 155 15.96 5.34 1.04
N THR A 156 17.10 5.86 0.57
CA THR A 156 18.41 5.62 1.19
C THR A 156 18.44 6.09 2.64
N VAL A 157 18.08 7.35 2.90
CA VAL A 157 18.08 7.90 4.27
C VAL A 157 17.09 7.15 5.18
N VAL A 158 15.92 6.78 4.67
CA VAL A 158 14.95 5.98 5.44
C VAL A 158 15.50 4.57 5.72
N GLY A 159 16.17 3.93 4.76
CA GLY A 159 16.83 2.64 4.95
C GLY A 159 18.03 2.69 5.90
N GLU A 160 18.72 3.83 6.01
CA GLU A 160 19.74 4.05 7.05
C GLU A 160 19.11 4.17 8.45
N LEU A 161 17.97 4.86 8.55
CA LEU A 161 17.26 5.07 9.81
C LEU A 161 16.49 3.83 10.27
N VAL A 162 15.89 3.09 9.34
CA VAL A 162 15.06 1.89 9.54
C VAL A 162 15.60 0.78 8.64
N PRO A 163 16.60 0.00 9.11
CA PRO A 163 17.35 -0.95 8.29
C PRO A 163 16.52 -1.93 7.46
N LYS A 164 15.37 -2.40 7.95
CA LYS A 164 14.49 -3.29 7.17
C LYS A 164 13.96 -2.65 5.89
N LEU A 165 13.84 -1.33 5.84
CA LEU A 165 13.43 -0.61 4.64
C LEU A 165 14.58 -0.38 3.64
N GLN A 166 15.78 -0.94 3.86
CA GLN A 166 16.76 -1.06 2.78
C GLN A 166 16.27 -2.01 1.67
N ASP A 167 15.46 -3.00 2.05
CA ASP A 167 14.81 -3.93 1.14
C ASP A 167 13.75 -3.19 0.30
N GLN A 168 14.04 -3.05 -1.00
CA GLN A 168 13.17 -2.34 -1.94
C GLN A 168 11.82 -3.02 -2.15
N SER A 169 11.69 -4.33 -1.84
CA SER A 169 10.40 -5.03 -1.95
C SER A 169 9.36 -4.54 -0.94
N ARG A 170 9.81 -3.83 0.10
CA ARG A 170 8.95 -3.22 1.13
C ARG A 170 8.47 -1.82 0.76
N TRP A 171 8.91 -1.30 -0.38
CA TRP A 171 8.49 -0.01 -0.89
C TRP A 171 7.40 -0.17 -1.95
N THR A 172 6.42 0.71 -1.91
CA THR A 172 5.39 0.82 -2.94
C THR A 172 5.25 2.28 -3.36
N ASP A 173 5.42 2.54 -4.65
CA ASP A 173 5.12 3.84 -5.25
C ASP A 173 3.63 3.94 -5.59
N VAL A 174 3.00 5.01 -5.14
CA VAL A 174 1.56 5.28 -5.31
C VAL A 174 1.41 6.60 -6.06
N PRO A 175 1.39 6.58 -7.40
CA PRO A 175 1.23 7.79 -8.18
C PRO A 175 -0.23 8.28 -8.10
N TYR A 176 -0.43 9.59 -7.95
CA TYR A 176 -1.77 10.21 -7.98
C TYR A 176 -1.84 11.38 -8.96
N ILE A 177 -3.05 11.71 -9.41
CA ILE A 177 -3.25 12.86 -10.30
C ILE A 177 -3.38 14.12 -9.45
N ARG A 178 -2.46 15.06 -9.64
CA ARG A 178 -2.50 16.37 -8.99
C ARG A 178 -3.83 17.07 -9.30
N VAL A 179 -4.44 17.68 -8.28
CA VAL A 179 -5.58 18.56 -8.47
C VAL A 179 -5.10 19.93 -8.96
N PRO A 180 -5.51 20.39 -10.15
CA PRO A 180 -4.95 21.59 -10.77
C PRO A 180 -5.48 22.90 -10.15
N VAL A 181 -6.69 22.88 -9.59
CA VAL A 181 -7.37 24.07 -9.06
C VAL A 181 -7.78 23.81 -7.61
N ASP A 182 -7.42 24.74 -6.72
CA ASP A 182 -7.66 24.62 -5.28
C ASP A 182 -9.14 24.39 -4.94
N LYS A 183 -10.06 25.01 -5.70
CA LYS A 183 -11.51 24.85 -5.51
C LYS A 183 -11.98 23.39 -5.63
N ASP A 184 -11.27 22.57 -6.41
CA ASP A 184 -11.66 21.18 -6.68
C ASP A 184 -11.22 20.24 -5.53
N LEU A 185 -10.38 20.71 -4.59
CA LEU A 185 -9.99 19.95 -3.38
C LEU A 185 -10.99 20.08 -2.25
N ASP A 186 -11.66 21.24 -2.21
CA ASP A 186 -12.71 21.56 -1.24
C ASP A 186 -14.09 21.07 -1.72
N GLU A 187 -14.19 20.46 -2.91
CA GLU A 187 -15.44 19.85 -3.38
C GLU A 187 -15.87 18.73 -2.42
N GLU A 188 -16.96 18.99 -1.70
CA GLU A 188 -17.65 18.01 -0.87
C GLU A 188 -17.92 16.75 -1.71
N ASN A 189 -17.61 15.58 -1.14
CA ASN A 189 -17.70 14.26 -1.79
C ASN A 189 -16.59 13.90 -2.80
N MET A 190 -15.51 14.68 -2.93
CA MET A 190 -14.32 14.24 -3.66
C MET A 190 -13.27 13.58 -2.76
N VAL A 191 -12.67 12.49 -3.26
CA VAL A 191 -11.48 11.83 -2.68
C VAL A 191 -10.16 12.41 -3.19
N ARG A 192 -10.24 13.30 -4.18
CA ARG A 192 -9.06 13.80 -4.88
C ARG A 192 -8.09 14.49 -3.95
N GLY A 193 -6.83 14.09 -4.04
CA GLY A 193 -5.76 14.62 -3.20
C GLY A 193 -5.95 14.35 -1.71
N LYS A 194 -6.66 13.27 -1.35
CA LYS A 194 -6.82 12.81 0.04
C LYS A 194 -6.27 11.38 0.19
N ASN A 195 -5.56 11.15 1.30
CA ASN A 195 -5.17 9.83 1.77
C ASN A 195 -5.66 9.66 3.20
N LEU A 196 -6.27 8.53 3.51
CA LEU A 196 -6.78 8.23 4.83
C LEU A 196 -6.13 6.95 5.34
N PHE A 197 -5.53 7.02 6.52
CA PHE A 197 -5.12 5.86 7.29
C PHE A 197 -6.10 5.62 8.42
N LYS A 198 -6.54 4.37 8.60
CA LYS A 198 -7.39 3.93 9.69
C LYS A 198 -6.72 2.78 10.41
N TYR A 199 -6.86 2.76 11.72
CA TYR A 199 -6.41 1.71 12.60
C TYR A 199 -7.54 1.31 13.55
N ASN A 200 -7.71 0.00 13.75
CA ASN A 200 -8.62 -0.57 14.72
C ASN A 200 -7.96 -1.77 15.41
N ARG A 201 -7.77 -1.70 16.73
CA ARG A 201 -7.13 -2.75 17.53
C ARG A 201 -7.99 -3.99 17.71
N ALA A 202 -9.32 -3.85 17.62
CA ALA A 202 -10.28 -4.89 17.91
C ALA A 202 -11.40 -4.92 16.85
N GLN A 203 -11.01 -4.93 15.56
CA GLN A 203 -11.95 -5.07 14.46
C GLN A 203 -12.65 -6.43 14.56
N SER A 204 -13.99 -6.42 14.69
CA SER A 204 -14.77 -7.64 14.69
C SER A 204 -14.65 -8.35 13.33
N ILE A 205 -14.35 -9.65 13.37
CA ILE A 205 -14.25 -10.53 12.20
C ILE A 205 -15.37 -11.59 12.19
N GLY A 206 -16.37 -11.46 13.06
CA GLY A 206 -17.46 -12.42 13.24
C GLY A 206 -17.14 -13.51 14.28
N GLY A 207 -18.16 -14.28 14.66
CA GLY A 207 -18.00 -15.40 15.61
C GLY A 207 -17.54 -15.00 17.02
N GLY A 208 -17.66 -13.74 17.41
CA GLY A 208 -17.15 -13.21 18.68
C GLY A 208 -15.63 -12.97 18.71
N GLN A 209 -14.96 -13.08 17.56
CA GLN A 209 -13.51 -12.85 17.43
C GLN A 209 -13.23 -11.42 16.95
N THR A 210 -12.06 -10.90 17.34
CA THR A 210 -11.57 -9.58 16.94
C THR A 210 -10.11 -9.64 16.51
N GLN A 211 -9.70 -8.74 15.63
CA GLN A 211 -8.32 -8.65 15.14
C GLN A 211 -7.86 -7.19 15.03
N GLN A 212 -6.53 -6.99 15.06
CA GLN A 212 -5.92 -5.69 14.82
C GLN A 212 -5.80 -5.44 13.32
N TRP A 213 -6.43 -4.38 12.82
CA TRP A 213 -6.44 -4.00 11.42
C TRP A 213 -5.86 -2.60 11.23
N ALA A 214 -5.09 -2.43 10.15
CA ALA A 214 -4.63 -1.13 9.67
C ALA A 214 -4.88 -1.07 8.16
N MET A 215 -5.38 0.06 7.67
CA MET A 215 -5.63 0.28 6.25
C MET A 215 -5.31 1.69 5.84
N MET A 216 -4.71 1.80 4.66
CA MET A 216 -4.48 3.04 3.97
C MET A 216 -5.37 3.08 2.73
N TYR A 217 -6.19 4.11 2.65
CA TYR A 217 -7.07 4.42 1.54
C TYR A 217 -6.42 5.57 0.78
N HIS A 218 -6.15 5.36 -0.50
CA HIS A 218 -5.63 6.37 -1.40
C HIS A 218 -6.46 6.39 -2.68
N GLU A 219 -6.48 7.54 -3.35
CA GLU A 219 -7.10 7.63 -4.65
C GLU A 219 -6.31 6.75 -5.65
N PRO A 220 -6.97 5.90 -6.45
CA PRO A 220 -6.32 5.30 -7.60
C PRO A 220 -6.05 6.39 -8.64
N PRO A 221 -4.90 6.40 -9.33
CA PRO A 221 -4.70 7.31 -10.44
C PRO A 221 -5.85 7.10 -11.44
N ALA A 222 -6.62 8.15 -11.73
CA ALA A 222 -7.82 8.03 -12.55
C ALA A 222 -7.49 7.25 -13.81
N LEU A 223 -8.16 6.13 -14.02
CA LEU A 223 -8.01 5.31 -15.22
C LEU A 223 -8.19 6.22 -16.43
N LEU A 224 -7.10 6.41 -17.18
CA LEU A 224 -7.18 6.84 -18.58
C LEU A 224 -8.22 5.94 -19.26
N PRO A 225 -9.08 6.48 -20.16
CA PRO A 225 -10.17 5.72 -20.76
C PRO A 225 -9.63 4.42 -21.35
N ALA A 226 -10.24 3.31 -20.96
CA ALA A 226 -9.82 1.95 -21.23
C ALA A 226 -9.39 1.73 -22.69
N ARG A 227 -8.08 1.85 -22.96
CA ARG A 227 -7.40 1.28 -24.13
C ARG A 227 -6.22 0.52 -23.60
N GLY A 228 -6.40 -0.80 -23.54
CA GLY A 228 -5.54 -1.72 -22.82
C GLY A 228 -4.09 -1.65 -23.25
N PHE A 229 -3.18 -1.58 -22.27
CA PHE A 229 -1.79 -1.96 -22.40
C PHE A 229 -1.23 -2.49 -21.07
N LYS A 230 -0.12 -3.23 -21.21
CA LYS A 230 0.39 -4.30 -20.35
C LYS A 230 1.00 -3.82 -19.02
N LEU A 231 0.70 -4.56 -17.94
CA LEU A 231 1.48 -4.59 -16.71
C LEU A 231 2.82 -5.31 -16.95
N ASN A 232 3.93 -4.61 -16.69
CA ASN A 232 5.29 -5.16 -16.70
C ASN A 232 5.53 -6.01 -15.46
N LYS A 233 6.11 -7.19 -15.69
CA LYS A 233 6.61 -8.14 -14.68
C LYS A 233 8.04 -7.77 -14.31
N PHE A 234 8.42 -8.00 -13.05
CA PHE A 234 9.77 -8.39 -12.70
C PHE A 234 9.73 -9.52 -11.66
N SER A 235 10.46 -10.60 -11.95
CA SER A 235 10.70 -11.74 -11.07
C SER A 235 12.15 -11.67 -10.58
N PRO A 236 12.46 -12.04 -9.33
CA PRO A 236 13.83 -12.08 -8.85
C PRO A 236 14.49 -13.40 -9.27
N THR A 237 15.75 -13.35 -9.69
CA THR A 237 16.62 -14.53 -9.77
C THR A 237 17.88 -14.24 -8.97
N SER A 238 18.07 -14.97 -7.87
CA SER A 238 19.34 -15.43 -7.32
C SER A 238 19.05 -16.25 -6.05
N ILE A 239 18.80 -17.55 -6.22
CA ILE A 239 18.83 -18.53 -5.12
C ILE A 239 20.24 -19.13 -5.09
N THR A 240 20.91 -18.99 -3.96
CA THR A 240 22.11 -19.76 -3.60
C THR A 240 21.69 -21.21 -3.31
N GLN A 241 22.37 -22.17 -3.95
CA GLN A 241 22.12 -23.60 -3.84
C GLN A 241 22.12 -24.11 -2.37
N TYR A 242 21.06 -24.83 -2.01
CA TYR A 242 21.13 -25.90 -1.03
C TYR A 242 20.70 -27.19 -1.73
N GLN A 243 21.66 -28.12 -1.91
CA GLN A 243 21.37 -29.49 -2.34
C GLN A 243 20.89 -30.28 -1.12
N GLY A 244 19.59 -30.57 -1.10
CA GLY A 244 19.01 -31.67 -0.33
C GLY A 244 18.28 -32.57 -1.32
N GLU A 245 18.73 -33.82 -1.44
CA GLU A 245 18.15 -34.82 -2.33
C GLU A 245 16.65 -35.03 -2.05
N LEU A 246 15.80 -34.62 -2.99
CA LEU A 246 14.45 -35.16 -3.11
C LEU A 246 14.39 -35.98 -4.40
N SER A 247 14.08 -37.25 -4.18
CA SER A 247 13.91 -38.31 -5.15
C SER A 247 13.07 -37.87 -6.36
N GLN A 248 13.56 -38.23 -7.55
CA GLN A 248 12.85 -38.09 -8.82
C GLN A 248 11.51 -38.83 -8.76
N LEU A 249 10.43 -38.11 -8.47
CA LEU A 249 9.07 -38.60 -8.69
C LEU A 249 8.71 -38.35 -10.16
N SER A 250 8.61 -39.45 -10.89
CA SER A 250 8.21 -39.50 -12.29
C SER A 250 6.83 -38.89 -12.48
N CYS A 251 6.76 -37.73 -13.15
CA CYS A 251 5.53 -37.20 -13.75
C CYS A 251 5.05 -38.22 -14.80
N THR A 252 4.27 -39.20 -14.37
CA THR A 252 3.89 -40.35 -15.19
C THR A 252 2.61 -40.03 -15.95
N ILE A 253 2.70 -40.16 -17.28
CA ILE A 253 1.61 -40.15 -18.27
C ILE A 253 0.71 -38.91 -18.22
N ALA A 254 0.92 -38.01 -19.17
CA ALA A 254 0.21 -36.74 -19.28
C ALA A 254 -1.33 -36.92 -19.22
N PRO A 255 -2.00 -36.45 -18.14
CA PRO A 255 -3.40 -36.09 -18.28
C PRO A 255 -3.49 -35.01 -19.36
N GLU A 256 -4.58 -34.99 -20.13
CA GLU A 256 -4.88 -33.85 -21.01
C GLU A 256 -4.64 -32.55 -20.25
N TYR A 257 -4.03 -31.54 -20.88
CA TYR A 257 -3.69 -30.26 -20.25
C TYR A 257 -4.86 -29.67 -19.41
N ASN A 258 -6.09 -29.85 -19.88
CA ASN A 258 -7.32 -29.45 -19.18
C ASN A 258 -7.62 -30.25 -17.90
N SER A 259 -7.21 -31.51 -17.81
CA SER A 259 -7.31 -32.32 -16.59
C SER A 259 -6.26 -31.90 -15.57
N PHE A 260 -5.06 -31.49 -16.02
CA PHE A 260 -4.02 -30.96 -15.13
C PHE A 260 -4.43 -29.63 -14.50
N ILE A 261 -4.93 -28.67 -15.29
CA ILE A 261 -5.44 -27.39 -14.77
C ILE A 261 -6.62 -27.61 -13.81
N ARG A 262 -7.54 -28.52 -14.15
CA ARG A 262 -8.67 -28.84 -13.26
C ARG A 262 -8.21 -29.39 -11.91
N ALA A 263 -7.17 -30.23 -11.90
CA ALA A 263 -6.59 -30.72 -10.65
C ALA A 263 -5.94 -29.59 -9.83
N PHE A 264 -5.22 -28.68 -10.48
CA PHE A 264 -4.64 -27.48 -9.85
C PHE A 264 -5.72 -26.60 -9.20
N HIS A 265 -6.74 -26.20 -9.96
CA HIS A 265 -7.82 -25.34 -9.44
C HIS A 265 -8.63 -26.03 -8.34
N SER A 266 -8.84 -27.35 -8.45
CA SER A 266 -9.49 -28.12 -7.40
C SER A 266 -8.65 -28.13 -6.12
N ALA A 267 -7.32 -28.24 -6.22
CA ALA A 267 -6.42 -28.16 -5.08
C ALA A 267 -6.43 -26.75 -4.44
N CYS A 268 -6.39 -25.69 -5.26
CA CYS A 268 -6.53 -24.32 -4.78
C CYS A 268 -7.85 -24.07 -4.07
N SER A 269 -8.96 -24.62 -4.56
CA SER A 269 -10.26 -24.48 -3.89
C SER A 269 -10.37 -25.31 -2.60
N ALA A 270 -9.64 -26.43 -2.51
CA ALA A 270 -9.72 -27.38 -1.39
C ALA A 270 -8.68 -27.12 -0.28
N SER A 271 -7.86 -26.08 -0.39
CA SER A 271 -6.74 -25.80 0.52
C SER A 271 -5.65 -26.89 0.55
N ASP A 272 -5.45 -27.62 -0.54
CA ASP A 272 -4.45 -28.69 -0.62
C ASP A 272 -3.07 -28.13 -1.00
N LEU A 273 -2.39 -27.53 -0.02
CA LEU A 273 -1.09 -26.86 -0.16
C LEU A 273 -0.02 -27.76 -0.80
N LEU A 274 0.09 -29.00 -0.34
CA LEU A 274 1.08 -29.95 -0.86
C LEU A 274 0.87 -30.21 -2.35
N LYS A 275 -0.39 -30.40 -2.76
CA LYS A 275 -0.73 -30.67 -4.17
C LYS A 275 -0.58 -29.43 -5.05
N VAL A 276 -0.86 -28.23 -4.52
CA VAL A 276 -0.57 -26.96 -5.20
C VAL A 276 0.93 -26.83 -5.43
N GLN A 277 1.76 -27.04 -4.41
CA GLN A 277 3.22 -26.98 -4.51
C GLN A 277 3.80 -28.04 -5.45
N GLU A 278 3.30 -29.28 -5.41
CA GLU A 278 3.67 -30.35 -6.34
C GLU A 278 3.36 -29.95 -7.78
N THR A 279 2.19 -29.35 -8.01
CA THR A 279 1.76 -28.88 -9.33
C THR A 279 2.62 -27.72 -9.84
N LEU A 280 2.99 -26.79 -8.96
CA LEU A 280 3.89 -25.68 -9.27
C LEU A 280 5.33 -26.15 -9.55
N GLY A 281 5.78 -27.21 -8.86
CA GLY A 281 7.10 -27.81 -9.05
C GLY A 281 7.21 -28.63 -10.34
N CYS A 282 6.09 -29.11 -10.89
CA CYS A 282 6.05 -29.66 -12.23
C CYS A 282 6.22 -28.50 -13.24
N GLN A 283 7.39 -28.38 -13.89
CA GLN A 283 7.74 -27.35 -14.89
C GLN A 283 6.82 -27.25 -16.14
N ARG A 284 5.62 -27.84 -16.11
CA ARG A 284 4.59 -27.71 -17.15
C ARG A 284 3.71 -26.48 -16.90
N LEU A 285 3.90 -25.49 -17.79
CA LEU A 285 2.91 -24.62 -18.48
C LEU A 285 1.58 -24.27 -17.76
N LEU A 286 1.51 -24.11 -16.44
CA LEU A 286 0.47 -23.27 -15.84
C LEU A 286 0.67 -21.88 -16.43
N LYS A 287 -0.28 -21.44 -17.24
CA LYS A 287 -0.26 -20.08 -17.77
C LYS A 287 -0.56 -19.14 -16.61
N ILE A 288 -0.18 -17.88 -16.80
CA ILE A 288 -0.53 -16.81 -15.86
C ILE A 288 -2.04 -16.81 -15.57
N ALA A 289 -2.88 -17.08 -16.57
CA ALA A 289 -4.33 -17.17 -16.38
C ALA A 289 -4.75 -18.31 -15.43
N ASP A 290 -4.06 -19.45 -15.48
CA ASP A 290 -4.34 -20.60 -14.61
C ASP A 290 -3.93 -20.28 -13.17
N LEU A 291 -2.75 -19.66 -12.99
CA LEU A 291 -2.24 -19.19 -11.70
C LEU A 291 -3.14 -18.12 -11.08
N SER A 292 -3.56 -17.13 -11.89
CA SER A 292 -4.49 -16.07 -11.48
C SER A 292 -5.86 -16.61 -11.05
N MET A 293 -6.37 -17.65 -11.74
CA MET A 293 -7.60 -18.32 -11.33
C MET A 293 -7.41 -19.10 -10.03
N GLY A 294 -6.27 -19.78 -9.85
CA GLY A 294 -5.90 -20.42 -8.59
C GLY A 294 -5.87 -19.43 -7.43
N LEU A 295 -5.27 -18.26 -7.64
CA LEU A 295 -5.23 -17.18 -6.65
C LEU A 295 -6.63 -16.69 -6.30
N ALA A 296 -7.48 -16.44 -7.30
CA ALA A 296 -8.87 -16.03 -7.07
C ALA A 296 -9.66 -17.06 -6.25
N LEU A 297 -9.47 -18.36 -6.50
CA LEU A 297 -10.11 -19.43 -5.75
C LEU A 297 -9.60 -19.53 -4.31
N ALA A 298 -8.30 -19.37 -4.09
CA ALA A 298 -7.70 -19.35 -2.74
C ALA A 298 -8.19 -18.14 -1.93
N THR A 299 -8.20 -16.94 -2.55
CA THR A 299 -8.74 -15.72 -1.94
C THR A 299 -10.23 -15.87 -1.60
N HIS A 300 -11.04 -16.42 -2.52
CA HIS A 300 -12.47 -16.68 -2.30
C HIS A 300 -12.77 -17.55 -1.09
N ARG A 301 -11.90 -18.50 -0.80
CA ARG A 301 -12.06 -19.44 0.31
C ARG A 301 -11.29 -19.04 1.56
N ALA A 302 -10.58 -17.91 1.54
CA ALA A 302 -9.71 -17.43 2.59
C ALA A 302 -8.59 -18.42 2.98
N HIS A 303 -8.01 -19.11 2.01
CA HIS A 303 -6.86 -20.02 2.21
C HIS A 303 -5.56 -19.23 2.17
N THR A 304 -5.17 -18.63 3.30
CA THR A 304 -4.06 -17.66 3.38
C THR A 304 -2.69 -18.24 3.01
N ASP A 305 -2.44 -19.50 3.40
CA ASP A 305 -1.22 -20.25 3.08
C ASP A 305 -1.04 -20.47 1.56
N LEU A 306 -2.15 -20.69 0.85
CA LEU A 306 -2.16 -20.79 -0.60
C LEU A 306 -1.99 -19.44 -1.29
N VAL A 307 -2.56 -18.37 -0.73
CA VAL A 307 -2.42 -17.02 -1.27
C VAL A 307 -0.96 -16.59 -1.30
N ASP A 308 -0.22 -16.82 -0.22
CA ASP A 308 1.22 -16.53 -0.14
C ASP A 308 2.01 -17.31 -1.20
N VAL A 309 1.81 -18.64 -1.27
CA VAL A 309 2.49 -19.49 -2.25
C VAL A 309 2.17 -19.11 -3.69
N LEU A 310 0.94 -18.67 -3.98
CA LEU A 310 0.57 -18.24 -5.33
C LEU A 310 1.13 -16.85 -5.66
N PHE A 311 1.31 -15.96 -4.69
CA PHE A 311 2.00 -14.67 -4.89
C PHE A 311 3.50 -14.82 -5.14
N ASP A 312 4.13 -15.85 -4.59
CA ASP A 312 5.52 -16.22 -4.90
C ASP A 312 5.69 -16.78 -6.32
N THR A 313 4.58 -16.96 -7.05
CA THR A 313 4.56 -17.34 -8.47
C THR A 313 4.22 -16.14 -9.37
N ASP A 314 4.18 -16.36 -10.68
CA ASP A 314 3.74 -15.37 -11.68
C ASP A 314 2.21 -15.09 -11.67
N ALA A 315 1.48 -15.47 -10.61
CA ALA A 315 0.04 -15.24 -10.48
C ALA A 315 -0.27 -13.74 -10.43
N ARG A 316 -1.19 -13.29 -11.27
CA ARG A 316 -1.69 -11.91 -11.21
C ARG A 316 -2.99 -11.85 -10.41
N VAL A 317 -3.18 -10.78 -9.66
CA VAL A 317 -4.47 -10.46 -9.06
C VAL A 317 -5.48 -10.18 -10.17
N ALA A 318 -6.31 -11.18 -10.47
CA ALA A 318 -7.39 -11.02 -11.43
C ALA A 318 -8.54 -10.23 -10.81
N GLN A 319 -9.36 -9.59 -11.64
CA GLN A 319 -10.60 -8.93 -11.17
C GLN A 319 -11.46 -9.88 -10.32
N MET A 320 -11.47 -11.17 -10.66
CA MET A 320 -12.15 -12.19 -9.88
C MET A 320 -11.60 -12.34 -8.46
N ALA A 321 -10.28 -12.29 -8.26
CA ALA A 321 -9.68 -12.33 -6.92
C ALA A 321 -10.08 -11.09 -6.10
N ASN A 322 -10.10 -9.90 -6.74
CA ASN A 322 -10.57 -8.66 -6.10
C ASN A 322 -12.04 -8.72 -5.68
N ASN A 323 -12.91 -9.32 -6.51
CA ASN A 323 -14.34 -9.49 -6.20
C ASN A 323 -14.58 -10.40 -4.98
N TYR A 324 -13.55 -11.14 -4.56
CA TYR A 324 -13.62 -12.08 -3.46
C TYR A 324 -12.91 -11.60 -2.20
N LEU A 325 -12.20 -10.48 -2.27
CA LEU A 325 -11.77 -9.76 -1.08
C LEU A 325 -13.02 -9.14 -0.43
N PRO A 326 -13.10 -9.11 0.91
CA PRO A 326 -14.21 -8.46 1.60
C PRO A 326 -14.25 -6.94 1.29
N GLY A 327 -15.17 -6.52 0.41
CA GLY A 327 -15.34 -5.12 -0.03
C GLY A 327 -16.04 -4.99 -1.39
N ASP A 328 -16.22 -3.76 -1.89
CA ASP A 328 -16.78 -3.50 -3.23
C ASP A 328 -15.78 -3.84 -4.35
N CYS A 329 -16.21 -4.68 -5.30
CA CYS A 329 -15.52 -5.06 -6.53
C CYS A 329 -15.03 -3.91 -7.44
N LYS A 330 -15.52 -2.68 -7.22
CA LYS A 330 -15.11 -1.48 -7.97
C LYS A 330 -13.87 -0.79 -7.40
N ILE A 331 -13.40 -1.22 -6.22
CA ILE A 331 -12.27 -0.59 -5.52
C ILE A 331 -11.17 -1.63 -5.34
N GLN A 332 -9.95 -1.33 -5.79
CA GLN A 332 -8.82 -2.24 -5.62
C GLN A 332 -8.38 -2.28 -4.15
N GLN A 333 -8.50 -3.45 -3.53
CA GLN A 333 -7.88 -3.78 -2.24
C GLN A 333 -6.59 -4.56 -2.51
N ASP A 334 -5.51 -4.28 -1.77
CA ASP A 334 -4.28 -5.06 -1.83
C ASP A 334 -4.38 -6.24 -0.83
N PRO A 335 -4.36 -7.50 -1.29
CA PRO A 335 -4.48 -8.68 -0.43
C PRO A 335 -3.38 -8.80 0.64
N ARG A 336 -2.25 -8.10 0.48
CA ARG A 336 -1.11 -8.16 1.40
C ARG A 336 -1.31 -7.31 2.67
N ILE A 337 -2.35 -6.48 2.70
CA ILE A 337 -2.60 -5.53 3.81
C ILE A 337 -3.49 -6.18 4.90
N SER A 338 -3.94 -7.42 4.71
CA SER A 338 -4.61 -8.21 5.75
C SER A 338 -3.59 -8.69 6.79
N ILE A 339 -3.44 -7.95 7.89
CA ILE A 339 -2.59 -8.35 9.02
C ILE A 339 -3.28 -9.54 9.71
N HIS A 340 -2.70 -10.74 9.60
CA HIS A 340 -3.13 -11.93 10.34
C HIS A 340 -2.55 -11.98 11.76
#